data_AF-A0A4V3N6M3-F1
#
_entry.id   AF-A0A4V3N6M3-F1
#
_cell.length_a   1.000
_cell.length_b   1.000
_cell.length_c   1.000
_cell.angle_alpha   90.00
_cell.angle_beta   90.00
_cell.angle_gamma   90.00
#
_symmetry.space_group_name_H-M   'P 1'
#
loop_
_entity.id
_entity.type
_entity.pdbx_description
1 polymer ?
#
loop_
_entity_poly.entity_id
_entity_poly.type
_entity_poly.pdbx_seq_one_letter_code
_entity_poly.pdbx_strand_id
1 'polypeptide(L)'
;SVALASDVRLLRVSCEGELGWELYHPLPYQRQLLDALLKEGDKHGMRLVGLHALESLRLEKSYRAMYRDMNPELNALESGLERFIRLDKGDFV
;
A
#
# COMPACT_ATOMS: atom_id res chain seq x y z
N SER A 1 1.79 5.67 -19.96
CA SER A 1 3.04 6.08 -19.31
C SER A 1 2.71 7.13 -18.28
N VAL A 2 3.40 7.13 -17.13
CA VAL A 2 3.38 8.27 -16.20
C VAL A 2 4.71 8.99 -16.43
N ALA A 3 4.65 10.20 -17.00
CA ALA A 3 5.82 10.87 -17.57
C ALA A 3 6.55 9.98 -18.62
N LEU A 4 7.89 9.91 -18.58
CA LEU A 4 8.71 9.08 -19.47
C LEU A 4 8.78 7.60 -19.05
N ALA A 5 8.20 7.23 -17.91
CA ALA A 5 8.23 5.84 -17.45
C ALA A 5 7.28 4.99 -18.31
N SER A 6 7.86 4.11 -19.14
CA SER A 6 7.20 2.94 -19.71
C SER A 6 7.04 1.87 -18.61
N ASP A 7 5.99 1.05 -18.72
CA ASP A 7 5.69 -0.08 -17.82
C ASP A 7 5.45 0.28 -16.34
N VAL A 8 4.73 1.36 -16.08
CA VAL A 8 4.20 1.66 -14.74
C VAL A 8 2.95 0.82 -14.48
N ARG A 9 2.97 0.02 -13.41
CA ARG A 9 1.78 -0.68 -12.92
C ARG A 9 1.14 0.15 -11.82
N LEU A 10 -0.13 0.48 -12.02
CA LEU A 10 -0.95 1.17 -11.02
C LEU A 10 -1.83 0.14 -10.33
N LEU A 11 -1.73 0.06 -9.00
CA LEU A 11 -2.64 -0.72 -8.18
C LEU A 11 -3.54 0.23 -7.40
N ARG A 12 -4.85 0.03 -7.47
CA ARG A 12 -5.81 0.78 -6.66
C ARG A 12 -5.92 0.15 -5.28
N VAL A 13 -4.88 0.37 -4.48
CA VAL A 13 -4.72 -0.13 -3.11
C VAL A 13 -4.13 1.02 -2.29
N SER A 14 -4.53 1.11 -1.02
CA SER A 14 -4.08 2.13 -0.07
C SER A 14 -4.03 1.55 1.34
N CYS A 15 -2.92 1.76 2.03
CA CYS A 15 -2.71 1.35 3.42
C CYS A 15 -3.36 2.33 4.41
N GLU A 16 -3.53 3.59 4.03
CA GLU A 16 -4.25 4.59 4.79
C GLU A 16 -5.78 4.51 4.61
N GLY A 17 -6.25 3.67 3.66
CA GLY A 17 -7.67 3.42 3.41
C GLY A 17 -8.41 4.60 2.78
N GLU A 18 -7.67 5.46 2.09
CA GLU A 18 -8.18 6.60 1.32
C GLU A 18 -8.07 6.31 -0.19
N LEU A 19 -8.65 7.19 -1.01
CA LEU A 19 -8.51 7.08 -2.46
C LEU A 19 -7.06 7.32 -2.88
N GLY A 20 -6.42 6.30 -3.42
CA GLY A 20 -5.04 6.38 -3.90
C GLY A 20 -4.66 5.23 -4.82
N TRP A 21 -3.42 5.29 -5.28
CA TRP A 21 -2.79 4.26 -6.09
C TRP A 21 -1.36 4.02 -5.61
N GLU A 22 -0.95 2.76 -5.63
CA GLU A 22 0.45 2.38 -5.56
C GLU A 22 1.02 2.32 -6.98
N LEU A 23 2.13 3.02 -7.21
CA LEU A 23 2.79 3.10 -8.50
C LEU A 23 4.07 2.27 -8.46
N TYR A 24 4.07 1.16 -9.18
CA TYR A 24 5.26 0.31 -9.36
C TYR A 24 5.89 0.62 -10.71
N HIS A 25 7.18 0.95 -10.71
CA HIS A 25 7.90 1.36 -11.91
C HIS A 25 9.39 0.95 -11.83
N PRO A 26 10.10 0.92 -12.98
CA PRO A 26 11.55 0.71 -12.97
C PRO A 26 12.28 1.81 -12.19
N LEU A 27 13.31 1.41 -11.44
CA LEU A 27 14.10 2.30 -10.57
C LEU A 27 14.67 3.56 -11.27
N PRO A 28 15.17 3.49 -12.52
CA PRO A 28 15.73 4.67 -13.19
C PRO A 28 14.77 5.87 -13.31
N TYR A 29 13.46 5.61 -13.30
CA TYR A 29 12.44 6.66 -13.45
C TYR A 29 11.99 7.30 -12.14
N GLN A 30 12.42 6.79 -10.96
CA GLN A 30 11.94 7.21 -9.64
C GLN A 30 11.92 8.73 -9.45
N ARG A 31 13.05 9.39 -9.72
CA ARG A 31 13.21 10.84 -9.47
C ARG A 31 12.27 11.66 -10.35
N GLN A 32 12.29 11.38 -11.64
CA GLN A 32 11.46 12.11 -12.59
C GLN A 32 9.96 11.90 -12.33
N LEU A 33 9.56 10.68 -11.98
CA LEU A 33 8.17 10.38 -11.65
C LEU A 33 7.71 11.17 -10.42
N LEU A 34 8.54 11.18 -9.37
CA LEU A 34 8.26 11.95 -8.15
C LEU A 34 8.15 13.45 -8.45
N ASP A 35 9.09 14.01 -9.21
CA ASP A 35 9.09 15.44 -9.57
C ASP A 35 7.82 15.80 -10.37
N ALA A 36 7.43 14.96 -11.33
CA ALA A 36 6.22 15.17 -12.13
C ALA A 36 4.95 15.13 -11.27
N LEU A 37 4.86 14.17 -10.33
CA LEU A 37 3.72 14.05 -9.41
C LEU A 37 3.63 15.25 -8.46
N LEU A 38 4.74 15.66 -7.85
CA LEU A 38 4.78 16.80 -6.94
C LEU A 38 4.42 18.11 -7.66
N LYS A 39 4.96 18.31 -8.86
CA LYS A 39 4.65 19.49 -9.68
C LYS A 39 3.16 19.58 -10.00
N GLU A 40 2.56 18.49 -10.46
CA GLU A 40 1.13 18.48 -10.80
C GLU A 40 0.23 18.52 -9.56
N GLY A 41 0.69 17.94 -8.45
CA GLY A 41 0.00 17.90 -7.17
C GLY A 41 0.02 19.20 -6.38
N ASP A 42 0.90 20.16 -6.70
CA ASP A 42 1.04 21.40 -5.95
C ASP A 42 -0.26 22.23 -5.92
N LYS A 43 -0.97 22.30 -7.06
CA LYS A 43 -2.30 22.94 -7.16
C LYS A 43 -3.38 22.31 -6.28
N HIS A 44 -3.12 21.08 -5.80
CA HIS A 44 -4.00 20.33 -4.90
C HIS A 44 -3.49 20.33 -3.45
N GLY A 45 -2.41 21.06 -3.15
CA GLY A 45 -1.80 21.07 -1.83
C GLY A 45 -1.10 19.76 -1.46
N MET A 46 -0.66 18.98 -2.45
CA MET A 46 0.04 17.71 -2.23
C MET A 46 1.26 17.91 -1.31
N ARG A 47 1.47 16.96 -0.40
CA ARG A 47 2.60 16.93 0.53
C ARG A 47 3.16 15.51 0.62
N LEU A 48 4.48 15.43 0.85
CA LEU A 48 5.11 14.17 1.21
C LEU A 48 4.73 13.79 2.63
N VAL A 49 4.47 12.51 2.84
CA VAL A 49 4.08 11.94 4.14
C VAL A 49 5.11 10.89 4.54
N GLY A 50 5.49 10.91 5.82
CA GLY A 50 6.44 9.94 6.38
C GLY A 50 5.76 8.67 6.89
N LEU A 51 6.58 7.66 7.19
CA LEU A 51 6.11 6.34 7.65
C LEU A 51 5.29 6.40 8.95
N HIS A 52 5.61 7.29 9.89
CA HIS A 52 4.86 7.40 11.15
C HIS A 52 3.41 7.83 10.96
N ALA A 53 3.15 8.76 10.04
CA ALA A 53 1.79 9.17 9.73
C ALA A 53 1.03 8.03 9.03
N LEU A 54 1.68 7.32 8.10
CA LEU A 54 1.10 6.12 7.50
C LEU A 54 0.80 5.02 8.53
N GLU A 55 1.67 4.85 9.53
CA GLU A 55 1.43 3.90 10.62
C GLU A 55 0.20 4.27 11.46
N SER A 56 0.00 5.55 11.75
CA SER A 56 -1.20 6.00 12.46
C SER A 56 -2.47 5.69 11.65
N LEU A 57 -2.47 6.01 10.35
CA LEU A 57 -3.64 5.84 9.48
C LEU A 57 -4.00 4.37 9.25
N ARG A 58 -3.00 3.47 9.10
CA ARG A 58 -3.30 2.04 8.92
C ARG A 58 -4.00 1.41 10.14
N LEU A 59 -3.72 1.93 11.34
CA LEU A 59 -4.31 1.41 12.58
C LEU A 59 -5.80 1.74 12.64
N GLU A 60 -6.21 2.91 12.16
CA GLU A 60 -7.63 3.29 12.06
C GLU A 60 -8.42 2.37 11.14
N LYS A 61 -7.77 1.81 10.11
CA LYS A 61 -8.37 0.85 9.16
C LYS A 61 -8.21 -0.60 9.59
N SER A 62 -7.63 -0.85 10.77
CA SER A 62 -7.38 -2.19 11.33
C SER A 62 -6.50 -3.07 10.42
N TYR A 63 -5.59 -2.48 9.64
CA TYR A 63 -4.63 -3.27 8.87
C TYR A 63 -3.52 -3.80 9.76
N ARG A 64 -3.39 -5.13 9.77
CA ARG A 64 -2.41 -5.89 10.52
C ARG A 64 -1.04 -5.79 9.85
N ALA A 65 0.01 -5.63 10.65
CA ALA A 65 1.40 -5.70 10.20
C ALA A 65 2.08 -6.98 10.70
N MET A 66 2.85 -7.61 9.80
CA MET A 66 3.73 -8.73 10.17
C MET A 66 4.67 -8.31 11.30
N TYR A 67 4.92 -9.25 12.22
CA TYR A 67 5.75 -9.11 13.43
C TYR A 67 5.23 -8.15 14.51
N ARG A 68 4.15 -7.41 14.26
CA ARG A 68 3.48 -6.58 15.28
C ARG A 68 2.12 -7.13 15.65
N ASP A 69 1.29 -7.37 14.64
CA ASP A 69 -0.10 -7.78 14.83
C ASP A 69 -0.32 -9.26 14.47
N MET A 70 0.60 -9.85 13.72
CA MET A 70 0.59 -11.25 13.30
C MET A 70 2.02 -11.78 13.19
N ASN A 71 2.24 -13.05 13.51
CA ASN A 71 3.55 -13.70 13.46
C ASN A 71 3.35 -15.22 13.22
N PRO A 72 4.42 -15.99 12.96
CA PRO A 72 4.31 -17.44 12.73
C PRO A 72 3.81 -18.26 13.92
N GLU A 73 3.78 -17.69 15.13
CA GLU A 73 3.29 -18.34 16.36
C GLU A 73 1.76 -18.23 16.49
N LEU A 74 1.15 -17.27 15.81
CA LEU A 74 -0.30 -17.05 15.77
C LEU A 74 -0.90 -17.66 14.51
N ASN A 75 -2.05 -18.30 14.65
CA ASN A 75 -2.83 -18.68 13.49
C ASN A 75 -3.57 -17.45 12.90
N ALA A 76 -4.07 -17.60 11.67
CA ALA A 76 -4.71 -16.50 10.95
C ALA A 76 -6.03 -16.04 11.60
N LEU A 77 -6.73 -16.91 12.35
CA LEU A 77 -7.94 -16.55 13.08
C LEU A 77 -7.59 -15.73 14.34
N GLU A 78 -6.55 -16.12 15.08
CA GLU A 78 -6.03 -15.36 16.23
C GLU A 78 -5.55 -13.96 15.82
N SER A 79 -5.09 -13.83 14.57
CA SER A 79 -4.67 -12.55 13.99
C SER A 79 -5.83 -11.70 13.43
N GLY A 80 -7.07 -12.18 13.49
CA GLY A 80 -8.25 -11.47 12.96
C GLY A 80 -8.27 -11.36 11.44
N LEU A 81 -7.76 -12.36 10.72
CA LEU A 81 -7.66 -12.40 9.26
C LEU A 81 -8.76 -13.24 8.59
N GLU A 82 -9.80 -13.63 9.33
CA GLU A 82 -10.86 -14.53 8.86
C GLU A 82 -11.47 -14.10 7.52
N ARG A 83 -11.63 -12.79 7.30
CA ARG A 83 -12.18 -12.23 6.05
C ARG A 83 -11.34 -12.54 4.81
N PHE A 84 -10.04 -12.81 4.98
CA PHE A 84 -9.11 -13.09 3.89
C PHE A 84 -8.92 -14.59 3.63
N ILE A 85 -9.53 -15.46 4.44
CA ILE A 85 -9.40 -16.90 4.34
C ILE A 85 -10.62 -17.47 3.63
N ARG A 86 -10.38 -18.24 2.57
CA ARG A 86 -11.41 -19.03 1.90
C ARG A 86 -11.15 -20.50 2.19
N LEU A 87 -11.84 -21.06 3.18
CA LEU A 87 -11.66 -22.45 3.64
C LEU A 87 -12.17 -23.48 2.63
N ASP A 88 -13.10 -23.10 1.77
CA ASP A 88 -13.75 -23.97 0.77
C ASP A 88 -13.07 -23.93 -0.62
N LYS A 89 -11.86 -23.36 -0.74
CA LYS A 89 -11.14 -23.21 -2.02
C LYS A 89 -10.45 -24.48 -2.54
N GLY A 90 -10.61 -25.61 -1.85
CA GLY A 90 -9.81 -26.83 -2.05
C GLY A 90 -8.56 -26.84 -1.17
N ASP A 91 -7.58 -27.68 -1.52
CA ASP A 91 -6.39 -27.89 -0.69
C ASP A 91 -5.47 -26.65 -0.66
N PHE A 92 -5.01 -26.28 0.54
CA PHE A 92 -3.98 -25.27 0.77
C PHE A 92 -3.17 -25.61 2.02
N VAL A 93 -1.96 -25.02 2.10
CA VAL A 93 -1.10 -25.08 3.30
C VAL A 93 -1.61 -24.12 4.36
#